data_AF-A0A5B9QZ29-F1
#
_entry.id   AF-A0A5B9QZ29-F1
#
_cell.length_a   1.000
_cell.length_b   1.000
_cell.length_c   1.000
_cell.angle_alpha   90.00
_cell.angle_beta   90.00
_cell.angle_gamma   90.00
#
_symmetry.space_group_name_H-M   'P 1'
#
loop_
_entity.id
_entity.type
_entity.pdbx_description
1 polymer ?
#
loop_
_entity_poly.entity_id
_entity_poly.type
_entity_poly.pdbx_seq_one_letter_code
_entity_poly.pdbx_strand_id
1 'polypeptide(L)'
;LFSEIDSSHLKDVPVIIPEVSNGEILEKYQRTPDCIPFLESALESVFSVNPYATVFLDGRNYEAHLIVAWLSHRPQFHLKIVLIFYTFGYLSGDAFVQAVVNANAAPGWRKMIALMPAVFPEELCRLCQLKVVADPSVDDLYLAGKDWIDSVLSQDMWVVAVHIVFSGVTKDMIGPAAGSNVVLAFDADEAAMKLAYYVKDDPDIRLARPHLKFVSVTRCYDFASVLNDGKRAE
;
A
#
# COMPACT_ATOMS: atom_id res chain seq x y z
N LEU A 1 20.22 8.11 -9.05
CA LEU A 1 21.39 7.22 -8.86
C LEU A 1 21.13 6.10 -7.82
N PHE A 2 19.87 5.74 -7.53
CA PHE A 2 19.51 4.60 -6.66
C PHE A 2 18.81 3.46 -7.43
N SER A 3 18.97 3.43 -8.75
CA SER A 3 18.25 2.52 -9.66
C SER A 3 18.89 1.15 -9.85
N GLU A 4 19.87 0.74 -9.04
CA GLU A 4 20.68 -0.47 -9.31
C GLU A 4 21.08 -1.28 -8.06
N ILE A 5 20.32 -1.22 -6.97
CA ILE A 5 20.49 -2.20 -5.89
C ILE A 5 19.38 -3.24 -6.00
N ASP A 6 19.65 -4.28 -6.78
CA ASP A 6 18.89 -5.52 -6.73
C ASP A 6 19.12 -6.18 -5.35
N SER A 7 18.05 -6.65 -4.70
CA SER A 7 18.12 -7.35 -3.40
C SER A 7 19.10 -8.52 -3.37
N SER A 8 19.40 -9.13 -4.52
CA SER A 8 20.41 -10.19 -4.67
C SER A 8 21.85 -9.72 -4.37
N HIS A 9 22.13 -8.41 -4.44
CA HIS A 9 23.42 -7.82 -4.10
C HIS A 9 23.57 -7.49 -2.60
N LEU A 10 22.53 -7.71 -1.79
CA LEU A 10 22.49 -7.32 -0.37
C LEU A 10 22.68 -8.49 0.61
N LYS A 11 23.12 -9.66 0.12
CA LYS A 11 23.35 -10.83 0.97
C LYS A 11 24.39 -10.54 2.04
N ASP A 12 24.04 -10.81 3.30
CA ASP A 12 24.93 -10.67 4.46
C ASP A 12 25.53 -9.26 4.61
N VAL A 13 24.88 -8.26 3.99
CA VAL A 13 25.26 -6.87 4.14
C VAL A 13 24.81 -6.41 5.53
N PRO A 14 25.72 -5.82 6.32
CA PRO A 14 25.39 -5.31 7.64
C PRO A 14 24.34 -4.22 7.56
N VAL A 15 23.37 -4.25 8.47
CA VAL A 15 22.44 -3.13 8.61
C VAL A 15 23.21 -1.96 9.22
N ILE A 16 23.22 -0.85 8.49
CA ILE A 16 23.76 0.43 8.94
C ILE A 16 22.58 1.29 9.37
N ILE A 17 22.52 1.64 10.64
CA ILE A 17 21.50 2.55 11.16
C ILE A 17 22.13 3.94 11.24
N PRO A 18 21.59 4.95 10.52
CA PRO A 18 21.98 6.34 10.74
C PRO A 18 21.52 6.75 12.15
N GLU A 19 22.42 7.34 12.93
CA GLU A 19 22.01 7.91 14.21
C GLU A 19 21.15 9.15 13.94
N VAL A 20 19.97 9.22 14.55
CA VAL A 20 19.07 10.38 14.46
C VAL A 20 18.97 11.02 15.84
N SER A 21 19.16 12.35 15.91
CA SER A 21 18.93 13.14 17.11
C SER A 21 18.09 14.37 16.76
N ASN A 22 16.97 14.56 17.46
CA ASN A 22 16.01 15.64 17.19
C ASN A 22 15.54 15.71 15.71
N GLY A 23 15.39 14.56 15.05
CA GLY A 23 14.96 14.50 13.65
C GLY A 23 16.05 14.80 12.62
N GLU A 24 17.28 15.11 13.05
CA GLU A 24 18.42 15.28 12.15
C GLU A 24 19.23 13.99 12.06
N ILE A 25 19.54 13.57 10.83
CA ILE A 25 20.49 12.49 10.58
C ILE A 25 21.88 12.99 10.98
N LEU A 26 22.41 12.44 12.05
CA LEU A 26 23.81 12.63 12.40
C LEU A 26 24.64 11.88 11.35
N GLU A 27 25.75 12.46 10.87
CA GLU A 27 26.72 11.77 9.97
C GLU A 27 27.49 10.65 10.71
N LYS A 28 26.83 9.97 11.63
CA LYS A 28 27.31 8.85 12.43
C LYS A 28 26.49 7.63 12.07
N TYR A 29 27.20 6.56 11.77
CA TYR A 29 26.62 5.31 11.32
C TYR A 29 27.07 4.20 12.26
N GLN A 30 26.11 3.51 12.88
CA GLN A 30 26.40 2.32 13.66
C GLN A 30 26.18 1.08 12.80
N ARG A 31 27.25 0.32 12.55
CA ARG A 31 27.13 -1.02 11.98
C ARG A 31 26.58 -1.94 13.05
N THR A 32 25.41 -2.52 12.79
CA THR A 32 24.81 -3.53 13.67
C THR A 32 25.43 -4.91 13.38
N PRO A 33 25.32 -5.86 14.33
CA PRO A 33 25.66 -7.26 14.05
C PRO A 33 24.63 -7.95 13.15
N ASP A 34 23.49 -7.31 12.87
CA ASP A 34 22.40 -7.87 12.08
C ASP A 34 22.73 -7.79 10.58
N CYS A 35 22.41 -8.88 9.88
CA CYS A 35 22.51 -8.99 8.44
C CYS A 35 21.12 -9.04 7.83
N ILE A 36 20.96 -8.49 6.63
CA ILE A 36 19.71 -8.62 5.86
C ILE A 36 19.58 -10.08 5.39
N PRO A 37 18.59 -10.86 5.88
CA PRO A 37 18.42 -12.24 5.45
C PRO A 37 17.71 -12.30 4.09
N PHE A 38 17.88 -13.41 3.37
CA PHE A 38 16.99 -13.71 2.25
C PHE A 38 15.57 -13.99 2.73
N LEU A 39 14.59 -13.54 1.96
CA LEU A 39 13.17 -13.71 2.27
C LEU A 39 12.80 -15.19 2.49
N GLU A 40 13.31 -16.11 1.67
CA GLU A 40 13.02 -17.55 1.78
C GLU A 40 13.43 -18.11 3.14
N SER A 41 14.70 -17.90 3.53
CA SER A 41 15.23 -18.41 4.79
C SER A 41 14.55 -17.77 6.01
N ALA A 42 14.18 -16.49 5.91
CA ALA A 42 13.42 -15.82 6.96
C ALA A 42 12.02 -16.44 7.14
N LEU A 43 11.31 -16.69 6.04
CA LEU A 43 9.99 -17.33 6.06
C LEU A 43 10.08 -18.78 6.57
N GLU A 44 11.05 -19.57 6.11
CA GLU A 44 11.28 -20.93 6.60
C GLU A 44 11.54 -20.96 8.10
N SER A 45 12.35 -20.01 8.61
CA SER A 45 12.61 -19.88 10.04
C SER A 45 11.32 -19.60 10.82
N VAL A 46 10.51 -18.63 10.38
CA VAL A 46 9.22 -18.32 11.01
C VAL A 46 8.30 -19.54 11.04
N PHE A 47 8.16 -20.25 9.91
CA PHE A 47 7.26 -21.42 9.84
C PHE A 47 7.81 -22.67 10.55
N SER A 48 9.13 -22.76 10.74
CA SER A 48 9.72 -23.82 11.57
C SER A 48 9.37 -23.66 13.05
N VAL A 49 9.26 -22.42 13.52
CA VAL A 49 8.89 -22.09 14.91
C VAL A 49 7.37 -22.12 15.08
N ASN A 50 6.62 -21.56 14.14
CA ASN A 50 5.16 -21.56 14.16
C ASN A 50 4.59 -21.91 12.77
N PRO A 51 4.28 -23.19 12.51
CA PRO A 51 3.72 -23.64 11.23
C PRO A 51 2.37 -23.02 10.86
N TYR A 52 1.67 -22.41 11.84
CA TYR A 52 0.36 -21.78 11.72
C TYR A 52 0.42 -20.25 11.69
N ALA A 53 1.61 -19.65 11.68
CA ALA A 53 1.73 -18.21 11.53
C ALA A 53 1.14 -17.73 10.19
N THR A 54 0.58 -16.53 10.20
CA THR A 54 0.31 -15.76 8.97
C THR A 54 1.29 -14.61 8.91
N VAL A 55 2.05 -14.52 7.82
CA VAL A 55 3.03 -13.45 7.61
C VAL A 55 2.45 -12.41 6.67
N PHE A 56 2.56 -11.14 7.06
CA PHE A 56 2.25 -10.00 6.19
C PHE A 56 3.54 -9.51 5.57
N LEU A 57 3.66 -9.61 4.24
CA LEU A 57 4.79 -9.05 3.50
C LEU A 57 4.40 -7.68 2.96
N ASP A 58 5.24 -6.68 3.22
CA ASP A 58 5.07 -5.34 2.67
C ASP A 58 5.86 -5.22 1.36
N GLY A 59 5.14 -5.33 0.23
CA GLY A 59 5.72 -5.21 -1.11
C GLY A 59 5.75 -3.77 -1.58
N ARG A 60 6.95 -3.26 -1.88
CA ARG A 60 7.13 -1.93 -2.48
C ARG A 60 6.39 -1.78 -3.82
N ASN A 61 6.15 -0.53 -4.21
CA ASN A 61 5.32 -0.11 -5.36
C ASN A 61 5.66 -0.80 -6.70
N TYR A 62 6.85 -1.40 -6.84
CA TYR A 62 7.33 -2.04 -8.08
C TYR A 62 7.74 -3.50 -7.91
N GLU A 63 7.57 -4.08 -6.72
CA GLU A 63 8.06 -5.44 -6.43
C GLU A 63 6.92 -6.41 -6.15
N ALA A 64 5.71 -5.91 -5.88
CA ALA A 64 4.59 -6.78 -5.52
C ALA A 64 4.31 -7.86 -6.56
N HIS A 65 4.30 -7.54 -7.85
CA HIS A 65 4.10 -8.53 -8.90
C HIS A 65 5.22 -9.57 -8.98
N LEU A 66 6.47 -9.17 -8.70
CA LEU A 66 7.62 -10.07 -8.61
C LEU A 66 7.50 -11.01 -7.40
N ILE A 67 7.07 -10.48 -6.25
CA ILE A 67 6.86 -11.27 -5.03
C ILE A 67 5.71 -12.27 -5.24
N VAL A 68 4.61 -11.88 -5.89
CA VAL A 68 3.51 -12.81 -6.24
C VAL A 68 4.02 -13.92 -7.15
N ALA A 69 4.74 -13.59 -8.21
CA ALA A 69 5.31 -14.58 -9.11
C ALA A 69 6.27 -15.52 -8.36
N TRP A 70 7.15 -14.98 -7.52
CA TRP A 70 8.09 -15.75 -6.71
C TRP A 70 7.39 -16.69 -5.71
N LEU A 71 6.34 -16.22 -5.01
CA LEU A 71 5.53 -17.02 -4.09
C LEU A 71 4.72 -18.09 -4.81
N SER A 72 4.26 -17.81 -6.03
CA SER A 72 3.43 -18.76 -6.78
C SER A 72 4.14 -20.08 -7.09
N HIS A 73 5.48 -20.06 -7.18
CA HIS A 73 6.32 -21.24 -7.37
C HIS A 73 6.70 -21.97 -6.06
N ARG A 74 6.23 -21.49 -4.90
CA ARG A 74 6.62 -21.98 -3.56
C ARG A 74 5.41 -22.48 -2.76
N PRO A 75 4.95 -23.72 -3.05
CA PRO A 75 3.74 -24.26 -2.44
C PRO A 75 3.78 -24.32 -0.91
N GLN A 76 4.97 -24.41 -0.30
CA GLN A 76 5.14 -24.41 1.15
C GLN A 76 4.66 -23.11 1.84
N PHE A 77 4.56 -22.00 1.07
CA PHE A 77 4.13 -20.68 1.55
C PHE A 77 2.70 -20.31 1.15
N HIS A 78 2.06 -21.10 0.29
CA HIS A 78 0.68 -20.82 -0.16
C HIS A 78 -0.27 -20.76 1.04
N LEU A 79 -1.23 -19.84 0.99
CA LEU A 79 -2.22 -19.60 2.05
C LEU A 79 -1.68 -19.15 3.42
N LYS A 80 -0.36 -18.99 3.59
CA LYS A 80 0.27 -18.55 4.86
C LYS A 80 0.76 -17.11 4.83
N ILE A 81 0.77 -16.50 3.65
CA ILE A 81 1.33 -15.18 3.41
C ILE A 81 0.26 -14.28 2.81
N VAL A 82 0.11 -13.10 3.39
CA VAL A 82 -0.67 -11.99 2.82
C VAL A 82 0.32 -10.96 2.30
N LEU A 83 0.31 -10.71 1.00
CA LEU A 83 1.10 -9.64 0.40
C LEU A 83 0.31 -8.34 0.43
N ILE A 84 0.79 -7.40 1.23
CA ILE A 84 0.41 -6.00 1.14
C ILE A 84 1.11 -5.43 -0.09
N PHE A 85 0.38 -4.76 -0.97
CA PHE A 85 1.02 -4.07 -2.08
C PHE A 85 0.48 -2.67 -2.26
N TYR A 86 1.44 -1.76 -2.45
CA TYR A 86 1.15 -0.41 -2.86
C TYR A 86 0.77 -0.35 -4.33
N THR A 87 -0.21 0.47 -4.59
CA THR A 87 -1.02 0.48 -5.81
C THR A 87 -0.50 1.46 -6.86
N PHE A 88 0.38 2.39 -6.47
CA PHE A 88 1.00 3.42 -7.32
C PHE A 88 1.61 2.91 -8.63
N GLY A 89 2.15 1.67 -8.65
CA GLY A 89 2.76 1.06 -9.82
C GLY A 89 1.76 0.50 -10.85
N TYR A 90 0.47 0.44 -10.51
CA TYR A 90 -0.55 -0.27 -11.29
C TYR A 90 -1.72 0.65 -11.61
N LEU A 91 -2.05 0.77 -12.90
CA LEU A 91 -3.16 1.62 -13.36
C LEU A 91 -4.55 1.01 -13.10
N SER A 92 -4.59 -0.31 -12.97
CA SER A 92 -5.81 -1.09 -12.72
C SER A 92 -5.44 -2.47 -12.19
N GLY A 93 -6.45 -3.24 -11.76
CA GLY A 93 -6.28 -4.66 -11.45
C GLY A 93 -5.76 -5.48 -12.63
N ASP A 94 -6.21 -5.20 -13.85
CA ASP A 94 -5.69 -5.86 -15.05
C ASP A 94 -4.20 -5.55 -15.26
N ALA A 95 -3.78 -4.30 -15.09
CA ALA A 95 -2.37 -3.92 -15.18
C ALA A 95 -1.50 -4.66 -14.16
N PHE A 96 -2.00 -4.82 -12.92
CA PHE A 96 -1.32 -5.63 -11.89
C PHE A 96 -1.22 -7.10 -12.32
N VAL A 97 -2.32 -7.67 -12.80
CA VAL A 97 -2.36 -9.05 -13.31
C VAL A 97 -1.36 -9.26 -14.44
N GLN A 98 -1.30 -8.36 -15.41
CA GLN A 98 -0.35 -8.45 -16.52
C GLN A 98 1.08 -8.36 -16.03
N ALA A 99 1.38 -7.49 -15.06
CA ALA A 99 2.70 -7.42 -14.45
C ALA A 99 3.09 -8.76 -13.78
N VAL A 100 2.16 -9.42 -13.07
CA VAL A 100 2.40 -10.73 -12.45
C VAL A 100 2.62 -11.82 -13.50
N VAL A 101 1.84 -11.83 -14.58
CA VAL A 101 1.99 -12.80 -15.68
C VAL A 101 3.33 -12.59 -16.40
N ASN A 102 3.70 -11.35 -16.69
CA ASN A 102 4.98 -11.00 -17.31
C ASN A 102 6.18 -11.36 -16.43
N ALA A 103 5.99 -11.38 -15.10
CA ALA A 103 6.97 -11.88 -14.13
C ALA A 103 7.02 -13.42 -14.02
N ASN A 104 6.36 -14.15 -14.94
CA ASN A 104 6.38 -15.61 -15.02
C ASN A 104 5.77 -16.30 -13.79
N ALA A 105 4.62 -15.82 -13.31
CA ALA A 105 3.89 -16.49 -12.23
C ALA A 105 3.35 -17.88 -12.63
N ALA A 106 3.32 -18.81 -11.67
CA ALA A 106 2.78 -20.14 -11.84
C ALA A 106 1.27 -20.11 -12.17
N PRO A 107 0.76 -21.07 -12.96
CA PRO A 107 -0.68 -21.21 -13.20
C PRO A 107 -1.46 -21.30 -11.88
N GLY A 108 -2.58 -20.58 -11.79
CA GLY A 108 -3.45 -20.62 -10.61
C GLY A 108 -3.02 -19.72 -9.44
N TRP A 109 -1.94 -18.92 -9.57
CA TRP A 109 -1.45 -18.01 -8.53
C TRP A 109 -2.55 -17.15 -7.88
N ARG A 110 -3.55 -16.74 -8.67
CA ARG A 110 -4.71 -15.93 -8.24
C ARG A 110 -5.48 -16.54 -7.08
N LYS A 111 -5.45 -17.85 -6.90
CA LYS A 111 -6.14 -18.58 -5.81
C LYS A 111 -5.21 -19.01 -4.67
N MET A 112 -3.90 -18.90 -4.86
CA MET A 112 -2.89 -19.42 -3.94
C MET A 112 -2.29 -18.30 -3.07
N ILE A 113 -2.24 -17.08 -3.59
CA ILE A 113 -1.58 -15.94 -2.97
C ILE A 113 -2.63 -14.95 -2.48
N ALA A 114 -2.65 -14.71 -1.16
CA ALA A 114 -3.53 -13.71 -0.57
C ALA A 114 -2.96 -12.30 -0.79
N LEU A 115 -3.81 -11.38 -1.21
CA LEU A 115 -3.45 -10.01 -1.54
C LEU A 115 -4.20 -9.00 -0.67
N MET A 116 -3.53 -7.92 -0.35
CA MET A 116 -4.10 -6.76 0.33
C MET A 116 -3.60 -5.46 -0.35
N PRO A 117 -4.31 -4.93 -1.36
CA PRO A 117 -3.97 -3.63 -1.92
C PRO A 117 -4.06 -2.53 -0.86
N ALA A 118 -3.06 -1.65 -0.84
CA ALA A 118 -2.99 -0.49 0.04
C ALA A 118 -3.16 0.82 -0.75
N VAL A 119 -4.34 1.44 -0.62
CA VAL A 119 -4.76 2.65 -1.32
C VAL A 119 -4.49 3.89 -0.45
N PHE A 120 -3.82 4.87 -1.05
CA PHE A 120 -3.41 6.12 -0.39
C PHE A 120 -4.18 7.32 -0.97
N PRO A 121 -4.47 8.37 -0.18
CA PRO A 121 -5.09 9.60 -0.69
C PRO A 121 -4.32 10.21 -1.87
N GLU A 122 -3.00 10.23 -1.81
CA GLU A 122 -2.14 10.73 -2.90
C GLU A 122 -2.31 9.94 -4.20
N GLU A 123 -2.68 8.67 -4.10
CA GLU A 123 -2.99 7.88 -5.26
C GLU A 123 -4.31 8.31 -5.92
N LEU A 124 -5.31 8.74 -5.14
CA LEU A 124 -6.58 9.19 -5.70
C LEU A 124 -6.37 10.39 -6.63
N CYS A 125 -5.50 11.32 -6.23
CA CYS A 125 -5.10 12.44 -7.07
C CYS A 125 -4.46 11.96 -8.39
N ARG A 126 -3.52 11.01 -8.30
CA ARG A 126 -2.87 10.39 -9.47
C ARG A 126 -3.88 9.71 -10.39
N LEU A 127 -4.80 8.91 -9.84
CA LEU A 127 -5.83 8.19 -10.59
C LEU A 127 -6.80 9.15 -11.28
N CYS A 128 -7.11 10.27 -10.63
CA CYS A 128 -7.99 11.28 -11.19
C CYS A 128 -7.30 12.11 -12.30
N GLN A 129 -6.02 12.44 -12.14
CA GLN A 129 -5.22 13.12 -13.17
C GLN A 129 -5.10 12.30 -14.46
N LEU A 130 -5.04 10.96 -14.35
CA LEU A 130 -5.08 10.06 -15.52
C LEU A 130 -6.40 10.16 -16.30
N LYS A 131 -7.47 10.64 -15.68
CA LYS A 131 -8.76 10.94 -16.31
C LYS A 131 -8.86 12.38 -16.82
N VAL A 132 -7.76 13.14 -16.78
CA VAL A 132 -7.66 14.53 -17.28
C VAL A 132 -8.61 15.49 -16.54
N VAL A 133 -8.81 15.26 -15.24
CA VAL A 133 -9.53 16.19 -14.36
C VAL A 133 -8.52 17.18 -13.78
N ALA A 134 -8.64 18.46 -14.15
CA ALA A 134 -7.68 19.50 -13.77
C ALA A 134 -7.80 19.92 -12.29
N ASP A 135 -9.03 20.04 -11.79
CA ASP A 135 -9.36 20.43 -10.41
C ASP A 135 -10.36 19.41 -9.83
N PRO A 136 -9.88 18.24 -9.37
CA PRO A 136 -10.77 17.16 -8.96
C PRO A 136 -11.48 17.47 -7.65
N SER A 137 -12.79 17.24 -7.61
CA SER A 137 -13.56 17.28 -6.37
C SER A 137 -13.35 16.01 -5.54
N VAL A 138 -13.78 16.04 -4.27
CA VAL A 138 -13.85 14.85 -3.40
C VAL A 138 -14.56 13.68 -4.09
N ASP A 139 -15.64 13.94 -4.84
CA ASP A 139 -16.39 12.92 -5.56
C ASP A 139 -15.60 12.33 -6.74
N ASP A 140 -14.85 13.16 -7.47
CA ASP A 140 -14.00 12.69 -8.58
C ASP A 140 -12.86 11.79 -8.07
N LEU A 141 -12.24 12.17 -6.94
CA LEU A 141 -11.20 11.39 -6.26
C LEU A 141 -11.76 10.07 -5.74
N TYR A 142 -12.93 10.11 -5.10
CA TYR A 142 -13.65 8.92 -4.63
C TYR A 142 -13.98 7.96 -5.78
N LEU A 143 -14.57 8.46 -6.87
CA LEU A 143 -14.91 7.62 -8.03
C LEU A 143 -13.67 7.02 -8.69
N ALA A 144 -12.57 7.78 -8.78
CA ALA A 144 -11.31 7.27 -9.30
C ALA A 144 -10.76 6.10 -8.46
N GLY A 145 -10.76 6.22 -7.13
CA GLY A 145 -10.34 5.14 -6.23
C GLY A 145 -11.30 3.95 -6.26
N LYS A 146 -12.61 4.21 -6.32
CA LYS A 146 -13.65 3.18 -6.40
C LYS A 146 -13.47 2.33 -7.65
N ASP A 147 -13.33 2.98 -8.81
CA ASP A 147 -13.11 2.29 -10.09
C ASP A 147 -11.85 1.43 -10.05
N TRP A 148 -10.79 1.92 -9.40
CA TRP A 148 -9.56 1.15 -9.24
C TRP A 148 -9.79 -0.08 -8.36
N ILE A 149 -10.45 0.05 -7.20
CA ILE A 149 -10.79 -1.08 -6.32
C ILE A 149 -11.67 -2.10 -7.04
N ASP A 150 -12.73 -1.65 -7.73
CA ASP A 150 -13.60 -2.50 -8.56
C ASP A 150 -12.78 -3.25 -9.62
N SER A 151 -11.83 -2.57 -10.26
CA SER A 151 -10.96 -3.19 -11.26
C SER A 151 -10.09 -4.30 -10.66
N VAL A 152 -9.63 -4.18 -9.40
CA VAL A 152 -8.88 -5.23 -8.70
C VAL A 152 -9.79 -6.38 -8.30
N LEU A 153 -10.95 -6.07 -7.71
CA LEU A 153 -11.89 -7.08 -7.21
C LEU A 153 -12.52 -7.90 -8.35
N SER A 154 -12.53 -7.40 -9.57
CA SER A 154 -13.00 -8.13 -10.77
C SER A 154 -12.01 -9.17 -11.32
N GLN A 155 -10.73 -9.15 -10.93
CA GLN A 155 -9.68 -10.02 -11.50
C GLN A 155 -9.68 -11.48 -10.99
N ASP A 156 -10.69 -11.88 -10.23
CA ASP A 156 -10.79 -13.21 -9.59
C ASP A 156 -9.56 -13.62 -8.75
N MET A 157 -8.83 -12.63 -8.24
CA MET A 157 -7.70 -12.81 -7.32
C MET A 157 -8.19 -12.99 -5.88
N TRP A 158 -7.39 -13.65 -5.04
CA TRP A 158 -7.68 -13.81 -3.63
C TRP A 158 -7.31 -12.55 -2.84
N VAL A 159 -8.16 -11.53 -2.98
CA VAL A 159 -8.07 -10.29 -2.20
C VAL A 159 -8.73 -10.52 -0.84
N VAL A 160 -7.93 -10.58 0.22
CA VAL A 160 -8.42 -10.86 1.58
C VAL A 160 -8.88 -9.60 2.31
N ALA A 161 -8.29 -8.46 1.96
CA ALA A 161 -8.63 -7.17 2.53
C ALA A 161 -8.31 -6.04 1.55
N VAL A 162 -8.96 -4.90 1.69
CA VAL A 162 -8.48 -3.63 1.11
C VAL A 162 -8.02 -2.75 2.26
N HIS A 163 -6.81 -2.26 2.15
CA HIS A 163 -6.17 -1.37 3.09
C HIS A 163 -6.31 0.07 2.57
N ILE A 164 -6.95 0.95 3.34
CA ILE A 164 -7.14 2.36 2.97
C ILE A 164 -6.50 3.22 4.04
N VAL A 165 -5.62 4.12 3.61
CA VAL A 165 -4.95 5.10 4.47
C VAL A 165 -5.77 6.38 4.47
N PHE A 166 -6.07 6.91 5.65
CA PHE A 166 -6.67 8.24 5.84
C PHE A 166 -6.45 8.72 7.27
N SER A 167 -6.52 10.03 7.47
CA SER A 167 -6.35 10.71 8.76
C SER A 167 -7.65 11.28 9.32
N GLY A 168 -8.71 11.35 8.51
CA GLY A 168 -10.01 11.86 8.92
C GLY A 168 -10.09 13.38 8.92
N VAL A 169 -9.31 14.02 8.05
CA VAL A 169 -9.28 15.48 7.93
C VAL A 169 -10.24 15.96 6.84
N THR A 170 -10.78 17.16 7.00
CA THR A 170 -11.68 17.79 6.02
C THR A 170 -11.29 19.22 5.76
N LYS A 171 -11.67 19.75 4.59
CA LYS A 171 -11.35 21.14 4.20
C LYS A 171 -11.81 22.22 5.18
N ASP A 172 -12.79 21.91 6.05
CA ASP A 172 -13.26 22.84 7.09
C ASP A 172 -12.21 23.06 8.20
N MET A 173 -11.19 22.20 8.28
CA MET A 173 -10.11 22.27 9.24
C MET A 173 -8.97 23.22 8.81
N ILE A 174 -8.89 23.59 7.54
CA ILE A 174 -7.86 24.48 7.00
C ILE A 174 -8.34 25.93 6.88
N GLY A 175 -7.41 26.88 6.95
CA GLY A 175 -7.71 28.30 6.83
C GLY A 175 -8.00 28.73 5.39
N PRO A 176 -8.71 29.86 5.19
CA PRO A 176 -9.09 30.36 3.86
C PRO A 176 -7.91 30.75 2.96
N ALA A 177 -6.71 30.84 3.52
CA ALA A 177 -5.46 31.11 2.78
C ALA A 177 -4.66 29.85 2.44
N ALA A 178 -5.22 28.65 2.64
CA ALA A 178 -4.54 27.40 2.31
C ALA A 178 -4.26 27.31 0.80
N GLY A 179 -3.06 26.85 0.44
CA GLY A 179 -2.68 26.63 -0.96
C GLY A 179 -3.49 25.49 -1.59
N SER A 180 -3.63 25.51 -2.92
CA SER A 180 -4.39 24.50 -3.68
C SER A 180 -3.94 23.06 -3.42
N ASN A 181 -2.63 22.83 -3.26
CA ASN A 181 -2.10 21.50 -2.93
C ASN A 181 -2.54 21.01 -1.54
N VAL A 182 -2.72 21.92 -0.58
CA VAL A 182 -3.21 21.57 0.77
C VAL A 182 -4.69 21.23 0.69
N VAL A 183 -5.48 22.04 -0.04
CA VAL A 183 -6.91 21.75 -0.26
C VAL A 183 -7.08 20.38 -0.92
N LEU A 184 -6.32 20.09 -1.97
CA LEU A 184 -6.37 18.80 -2.67
C LEU A 184 -5.98 17.62 -1.76
N ALA A 185 -4.99 17.78 -0.88
CA ALA A 185 -4.61 16.73 0.07
C ALA A 185 -5.74 16.41 1.07
N PHE A 186 -6.44 17.45 1.56
CA PHE A 186 -7.59 17.28 2.44
C PHE A 186 -8.79 16.68 1.71
N ASP A 187 -9.07 17.11 0.47
CA ASP A 187 -10.14 16.52 -0.34
C ASP A 187 -9.85 15.04 -0.67
N ALA A 188 -8.58 14.68 -0.87
CA ALA A 188 -8.16 13.30 -1.08
C ALA A 188 -8.32 12.43 0.17
N ASP A 189 -8.04 12.97 1.36
CA ASP A 189 -8.27 12.28 2.63
C ASP A 189 -9.78 12.05 2.87
N GLU A 190 -10.60 13.05 2.58
CA GLU A 190 -12.06 12.94 2.63
C GLU A 190 -12.58 11.88 1.64
N ALA A 191 -12.04 11.84 0.42
CA ALA A 191 -12.36 10.82 -0.56
C ALA A 191 -11.94 9.41 -0.09
N ALA A 192 -10.77 9.28 0.57
CA ALA A 192 -10.31 8.02 1.14
C ALA A 192 -11.23 7.53 2.29
N MET A 193 -11.75 8.44 3.13
CA MET A 193 -12.81 8.09 4.08
C MET A 193 -14.05 7.53 3.39
N LYS A 194 -14.50 8.14 2.29
CA LYS A 194 -15.63 7.62 1.51
C LYS A 194 -15.35 6.23 0.95
N LEU A 195 -14.12 5.97 0.49
CA LEU A 195 -13.69 4.63 0.06
C LEU A 195 -13.69 3.63 1.21
N ALA A 196 -13.31 4.04 2.42
CA ALA A 196 -13.37 3.20 3.60
C ALA A 196 -14.80 2.71 3.86
N TYR A 197 -15.79 3.59 3.81
CA TYR A 197 -17.20 3.20 3.92
C TYR A 197 -17.64 2.30 2.77
N TYR A 198 -17.24 2.61 1.54
CA TYR A 198 -17.55 1.77 0.39
C TYR A 198 -17.00 0.34 0.53
N VAL A 199 -15.74 0.17 0.92
CA VAL A 199 -15.18 -1.17 1.16
C VAL A 199 -15.87 -1.84 2.34
N LYS A 200 -16.08 -1.14 3.45
CA LYS A 200 -16.50 -1.73 4.71
C LYS A 200 -18.00 -2.07 4.75
N ASP A 201 -18.85 -1.15 4.28
CA ASP A 201 -20.27 -1.12 4.59
C ASP A 201 -21.18 -1.13 3.34
N ASP A 202 -20.65 -0.98 2.11
CA ASP A 202 -21.47 -1.01 0.89
C ASP A 202 -22.17 -2.37 0.71
N PRO A 203 -23.51 -2.40 0.59
CA PRO A 203 -24.28 -3.65 0.51
C PRO A 203 -23.88 -4.55 -0.64
N ASP A 204 -23.56 -3.98 -1.81
CA ASP A 204 -23.22 -4.75 -3.00
C ASP A 204 -21.83 -5.39 -2.84
N ILE A 205 -20.88 -4.66 -2.26
CA ILE A 205 -19.56 -5.21 -1.92
C ILE A 205 -19.68 -6.30 -0.86
N ARG A 206 -20.47 -6.08 0.20
CA ARG A 206 -20.68 -7.07 1.25
C ARG A 206 -21.36 -8.33 0.71
N LEU A 207 -22.27 -8.19 -0.24
CA LEU A 207 -22.93 -9.32 -0.91
C LEU A 207 -21.97 -10.07 -1.85
N ALA A 208 -21.22 -9.36 -2.68
CA ALA A 208 -20.31 -9.95 -3.67
C ALA A 208 -19.01 -10.50 -3.06
N ARG A 209 -18.58 -9.95 -1.92
CA ARG A 209 -17.31 -10.24 -1.24
C ARG A 209 -17.49 -10.32 0.28
N PRO A 210 -18.29 -11.27 0.81
CA PRO A 210 -18.67 -11.32 2.23
C PRO A 210 -17.49 -11.52 3.19
N HIS A 211 -16.37 -12.04 2.70
CA HIS A 211 -15.17 -12.27 3.50
C HIS A 211 -14.10 -11.20 3.35
N LEU A 212 -14.27 -10.24 2.44
CA LEU A 212 -13.32 -9.15 2.22
C LEU A 212 -13.23 -8.30 3.48
N LYS A 213 -12.04 -8.19 4.07
CA LYS A 213 -11.81 -7.34 5.24
C LYS A 213 -11.51 -5.91 4.82
N PHE A 214 -11.74 -5.00 5.75
CA PHE A 214 -11.32 -3.62 5.65
C PHE A 214 -10.21 -3.40 6.66
N VAL A 215 -9.13 -2.76 6.23
CA VAL A 215 -8.04 -2.31 7.11
C VAL A 215 -7.89 -0.82 6.94
N SER A 216 -7.91 -0.09 8.06
CA SER A 216 -7.57 1.33 8.11
C SER A 216 -6.28 1.53 8.89
N VAL A 217 -5.41 2.39 8.38
CA VAL A 217 -4.32 2.97 9.17
C VAL A 217 -4.31 4.48 8.98
N THR A 218 -3.96 5.17 10.05
CA THR A 218 -3.58 6.58 10.00
C THR A 218 -2.08 6.62 9.75
N ARG A 219 -1.66 7.29 8.67
CA ARG A 219 -0.25 7.63 8.50
C ARG A 219 -0.05 9.01 9.13
N CYS A 220 1.04 9.19 9.87
CA CYS A 220 1.54 10.53 10.13
C CYS A 220 2.04 11.05 8.79
N TYR A 221 1.35 12.02 8.20
CA TYR A 221 1.85 12.63 7.00
C TYR A 221 2.93 13.64 7.39
N ASP A 222 4.03 13.72 6.64
CA ASP A 222 4.98 14.84 6.77
C ASP A 222 4.37 16.12 6.14
N PHE A 223 3.12 16.44 6.47
CA PHE A 223 2.57 17.77 6.24
C PHE A 223 2.11 18.37 7.56
N ALA A 224 2.75 19.47 7.94
CA ALA A 224 2.28 20.28 9.04
C ALA A 224 1.46 21.44 8.46
N SER A 225 0.22 21.56 8.88
CA SER A 225 -0.59 22.75 8.60
C SER A 225 -1.05 23.40 9.90
N VAL A 226 -1.15 24.73 9.87
CA VAL A 226 -1.71 25.49 10.99
C VAL A 226 -3.23 25.50 10.82
N LEU A 227 -3.92 24.88 11.77
CA LEU A 227 -5.38 24.84 11.85
C LEU A 227 -5.94 26.23 12.22
N ASN A 228 -7.24 26.39 12.00
CA ASN A 228 -7.97 27.62 12.33
C ASN A 228 -7.93 27.99 13.82
N ASP A 229 -7.72 27.01 14.71
CA ASP A 229 -7.55 27.21 16.15
C ASP A 229 -6.09 27.48 16.57
N GLY A 230 -5.20 27.68 15.60
CA GLY A 230 -3.77 27.93 15.81
C GLY A 230 -2.97 26.68 16.19
N LYS A 231 -3.60 25.51 16.28
CA LYS A 231 -2.87 24.26 16.52
C LYS A 231 -2.21 23.77 15.24
N ARG A 232 -1.12 23.04 15.42
CA ARG A 232 -0.48 22.29 14.34
C ARG A 232 -1.23 20.96 14.19
N ALA A 233 -1.76 20.69 13.00
CA ALA A 233 -2.11 19.34 12.59
C ALA A 233 -0.88 18.72 11.92
N GLU A 234 -0.56 17.51 12.37
CA GLU A 234 0.40 16.57 11.76
C GLU A 234 -0.40 15.41 11.16
#